data_AF-A0A7C9ABP0-F1
#
_entry.id   AF-A0A7C9ABP0-F1
#
_cell.length_a   1.000
_cell.length_b   1.000
_cell.length_c   1.000
_cell.angle_alpha   90.00
_cell.angle_beta   90.00
_cell.angle_gamma   90.00
#
_symmetry.space_group_name_H-M   'P 1'
#
loop_
_entity.id
_entity.type
_entity.pdbx_description
1 polymer ?
#
loop_
_entity_poly.entity_id
_entity_poly.type
_entity_poly.pdbx_seq_one_letter_code
_entity_poly.pdbx_strand_id
1 'polypeptide(L)'
;IMTAHAMLGRSFNFLKNPKQMVPSWTEAAARQYVIRFFKRFIAAGCLILLEEGGAALKFEGSDKRCAWKSTLRVHNPRFYWKVATEADLGFADAFINGDVIIRFLKHFIS
;
A
#
# COMPACT_ATOMS: atom_id res chain seq x y z
N ILE A 1 -28.00 15.85 11.24
CA ILE A 1 -26.59 16.28 11.07
C ILE A 1 -25.85 15.79 12.31
N MET A 2 -24.96 14.79 12.19
CA MET A 2 -24.31 14.14 13.33
C MET A 2 -22.83 14.52 13.38
N THR A 3 -22.42 15.00 14.54
CA THR A 3 -21.31 15.91 14.81
C THR A 3 -19.95 15.18 14.90
N ALA A 4 -18.91 15.75 14.29
CA ALA A 4 -17.56 15.21 14.17
C ALA A 4 -16.72 15.24 15.47
N HIS A 5 -17.34 15.31 16.65
CA HIS A 5 -16.62 15.53 17.92
C HIS A 5 -16.09 14.26 18.60
N ALA A 6 -16.52 13.07 18.19
CA ALA A 6 -16.08 11.81 18.81
C ALA A 6 -14.70 11.30 18.33
N MET A 7 -14.09 11.91 17.31
CA MET A 7 -12.82 11.46 16.72
C MET A 7 -11.59 12.27 17.19
N LEU A 8 -11.78 13.31 18.01
CA LEU A 8 -10.71 14.24 18.43
C LEU A 8 -9.86 13.74 19.61
N GLY A 9 -10.06 12.50 20.09
CA GLY A 9 -9.40 11.97 21.29
C GLY A 9 -8.13 11.14 21.05
N ARG A 10 -7.73 10.86 19.81
CA ARG A 10 -6.44 10.25 19.52
C ARG A 10 -5.55 11.27 18.85
N SER A 11 -4.59 11.79 19.60
CA SER A 11 -3.40 12.42 19.03
C SER A 11 -2.69 11.37 18.17
N PHE A 12 -3.07 11.27 16.90
CA PHE A 12 -2.12 10.84 15.90
C PHE A 12 -1.00 11.86 15.99
N ASN A 13 0.16 11.43 16.49
CA ASN A 13 1.40 12.15 16.33
C ASN A 13 1.58 12.32 14.82
N PHE A 14 1.05 13.42 14.26
CA PHE A 14 1.43 13.87 12.94
C PHE A 14 2.93 14.10 13.05
N LEU A 15 3.70 13.15 12.53
CA LEU A 15 5.14 13.30 12.38
C LEU A 15 5.32 14.64 11.69
N LYS A 16 5.89 15.62 12.41
CA LYS A 16 6.05 17.03 11.95
C LYS A 16 6.87 17.16 10.66
N ASN A 17 7.39 16.05 10.15
CA ASN A 17 8.03 15.92 8.86
C ASN A 17 7.84 14.47 8.38
N PRO A 18 6.72 14.12 7.72
CA PRO A 18 6.61 12.78 7.14
C PRO A 18 7.74 12.64 6.13
N LYS A 19 8.61 11.63 6.31
CA LYS A 19 9.68 11.34 5.34
C LYS A 19 9.01 11.01 4.02
N GLN A 20 9.02 11.96 3.09
CA GLN A 20 8.53 11.70 1.76
C GLN A 20 9.45 10.67 1.10
N MET A 21 8.88 9.60 0.57
CA MET A 21 9.64 8.68 -0.28
C MET A 21 10.18 9.46 -1.49
N VAL A 22 11.50 9.42 -1.67
CA VAL A 22 12.18 10.00 -2.84
C VAL A 22 12.66 8.84 -3.70
N PRO A 23 11.89 8.39 -4.70
CA PRO A 23 12.29 7.29 -5.57
C PRO A 23 13.40 7.74 -6.53
N SER A 24 14.34 6.84 -6.80
CA SER A 24 15.18 6.91 -8.00
C SER A 24 14.34 6.74 -9.27
N TRP A 25 14.94 7.01 -10.43
CA TRP A 25 14.23 6.90 -11.71
C TRP A 25 13.72 5.48 -11.98
N THR A 26 14.52 4.46 -11.67
CA THR A 26 14.15 3.05 -11.83
C THR A 26 13.01 2.65 -10.89
N GLU A 27 13.06 3.08 -9.63
CA GLU A 27 11.98 2.84 -8.66
C GLU A 27 10.69 3.56 -9.06
N ALA A 28 10.77 4.77 -9.63
CA ALA A 28 9.61 5.48 -10.15
C ALA A 28 8.96 4.75 -11.34
N ALA A 29 9.76 4.21 -12.25
CA ALA A 29 9.27 3.39 -13.36
C ALA A 29 8.63 2.08 -12.85
N ALA A 30 9.29 1.39 -11.92
CA ALA A 30 8.77 0.18 -11.28
C ALA A 30 7.46 0.45 -10.54
N ARG A 31 7.35 1.58 -9.84
CA ARG A 31 6.11 2.02 -9.20
C ARG A 31 4.96 2.15 -10.19
N GLN A 32 5.20 2.79 -11.34
CA GLN A 32 4.17 2.90 -12.38
C GLN A 32 3.74 1.53 -12.92
N TYR A 33 4.69 0.61 -13.11
CA TYR A 33 4.40 -0.76 -13.52
C TYR A 33 3.52 -1.49 -12.49
N VAL A 34 3.91 -1.49 -11.21
CA VAL A 34 3.18 -2.17 -10.13
C VAL A 34 1.77 -1.58 -9.93
N ILE A 35 1.61 -0.27 -10.03
CA ILE A 35 0.28 0.37 -9.97
C ILE A 35 -0.61 -0.11 -11.11
N ARG A 36 -0.10 -0.20 -12.34
CA ARG A 36 -0.85 -0.72 -13.50
C ARG A 36 -1.19 -2.20 -13.32
N PHE A 37 -0.27 -2.98 -12.78
CA PHE A 37 -0.49 -4.38 -12.44
C PHE A 37 -1.66 -4.51 -11.44
N PHE A 38 -1.62 -3.83 -10.30
CA PHE A 38 -2.72 -3.91 -9.32
C PHE A 38 -4.06 -3.43 -9.87
N LYS A 39 -4.08 -2.36 -10.68
CA LYS A 39 -5.31 -1.93 -11.37
C LYS A 39 -5.91 -3.00 -12.27
N ARG A 40 -5.07 -3.83 -12.90
CA ARG A 40 -5.51 -4.86 -13.83
C ARG A 40 -5.93 -6.16 -13.13
N PHE A 41 -5.23 -6.54 -12.06
CA PHE A 41 -5.34 -7.88 -11.48
C PHE A 41 -6.13 -7.95 -10.16
N ILE A 42 -6.38 -6.84 -9.48
CA ILE A 42 -7.27 -6.83 -8.31
C ILE A 42 -8.72 -6.95 -8.79
N ALA A 43 -9.26 -8.17 -8.78
CA ALA A 43 -10.62 -8.48 -9.24
C ALA A 43 -11.66 -8.55 -8.10
N ALA A 44 -11.23 -8.73 -6.85
CA ALA A 44 -12.09 -8.91 -5.69
C ALA A 44 -11.59 -8.14 -4.46
N GLY A 45 -12.53 -7.56 -3.71
CA GLY A 45 -12.25 -6.75 -2.52
C GLY A 45 -11.43 -5.49 -2.78
N CYS A 46 -10.71 -5.01 -1.75
CA CYS A 46 -10.10 -3.68 -1.77
C CYS A 46 -8.65 -3.71 -1.25
N LEU A 47 -7.70 -3.34 -2.10
CA LEU A 47 -6.32 -3.09 -1.74
C LEU A 47 -6.07 -1.59 -1.64
N ILE A 48 -5.57 -1.13 -0.49
CA ILE A 48 -5.11 0.25 -0.31
C ILE A 48 -3.60 0.26 -0.14
N LEU A 49 -2.91 0.97 -1.03
CA LEU A 49 -1.48 1.22 -0.95
C LEU A 49 -1.25 2.62 -0.39
N LEU A 50 -0.59 2.71 0.76
CA LEU A 50 -0.25 3.95 1.44
C LEU A 50 1.25 4.14 1.38
N GLU A 51 1.69 5.18 0.68
CA GLU A 51 3.11 5.52 0.58
C GLU A 51 3.50 6.49 1.69
N GLU A 52 4.67 6.27 2.28
CA GLU A 52 5.26 7.23 3.19
C GLU A 52 5.52 8.56 2.45
N GLY A 53 5.01 9.66 3.00
CA GLY A 53 4.93 10.94 2.30
C GLY A 53 3.54 11.30 1.75
N GLY A 54 2.56 10.40 1.84
CA GLY A 54 1.13 10.78 1.82
C GLY A 54 0.32 10.35 0.61
N ALA A 55 0.89 9.69 -0.39
CA ALA A 55 0.09 9.15 -1.49
C ALA A 55 -0.71 7.92 -1.03
N ALA A 56 -2.01 7.91 -1.35
CA ALA A 56 -2.90 6.77 -1.09
C ALA A 56 -3.54 6.32 -2.41
N LEU A 57 -3.34 5.06 -2.77
CA LEU A 57 -3.87 4.46 -3.99
C LEU A 57 -4.83 3.34 -3.60
N LYS A 58 -6.07 3.41 -4.11
CA LYS A 58 -7.10 2.39 -3.90
C LYS A 58 -7.27 1.56 -5.17
N PHE A 59 -7.25 0.25 -5.03
CA PHE A 59 -7.55 -0.72 -6.08
C PHE A 59 -8.72 -1.57 -5.59
N GLU A 60 -9.84 -1.52 -6.30
CA GLU A 60 -11.09 -2.16 -5.89
C GLU A 60 -11.58 -3.07 -6.99
N GLY A 61 -11.83 -4.33 -6.62
CA GLY A 61 -12.39 -5.33 -7.49
C GLY A 61 -13.87 -5.14 -7.74
N SER A 62 -14.36 -5.67 -8.85
CA SER A 62 -15.78 -5.63 -9.21
C SER A 62 -16.61 -6.71 -8.51
N ASP A 63 -16.00 -7.76 -7.96
CA ASP A 63 -16.73 -8.80 -7.24
C ASP A 63 -17.21 -8.30 -5.87
N LYS A 64 -18.51 -7.97 -5.81
CA LYS A 64 -19.18 -7.46 -4.61
C LYS A 64 -19.38 -8.51 -3.52
N ARG A 65 -19.12 -9.80 -3.79
CA ARG A 65 -19.19 -10.87 -2.78
C ARG A 65 -17.99 -10.84 -1.84
N CYS A 66 -16.88 -10.22 -2.26
CA CYS A 66 -15.65 -10.11 -1.48
C CYS A 66 -15.52 -8.70 -0.90
N ALA A 67 -15.79 -8.53 0.41
CA ALA A 67 -15.70 -7.25 1.11
C ALA A 67 -14.38 -7.07 1.89
N TRP A 68 -13.37 -7.92 1.65
CA TRP A 68 -12.10 -7.80 2.36
C TRP A 68 -11.36 -6.51 1.99
N LYS A 69 -10.64 -5.96 2.97
CA LYS A 69 -9.85 -4.75 2.81
C LYS A 69 -8.46 -4.99 3.37
N SER A 70 -7.46 -4.86 2.51
CA SER A 70 -6.05 -4.99 2.86
C SER A 70 -5.36 -3.65 2.68
N THR A 71 -4.37 -3.38 3.53
CA THR A 71 -3.57 -2.16 3.42
C THR A 71 -2.10 -2.51 3.39
N LEU A 72 -1.42 -2.04 2.35
CA LEU A 72 0.03 -2.08 2.22
C LEU A 72 0.57 -0.68 2.54
N ARG A 73 1.43 -0.57 3.55
CA ARG A 73 2.14 0.67 3.88
C ARG A 73 3.55 0.55 3.34
N VAL A 74 3.87 1.31 2.30
CA VAL A 74 5.19 1.33 1.67
C VAL A 74 6.02 2.39 2.38
N HIS A 75 7.13 1.96 2.97
CA HIS A 75 8.08 2.81 3.68
C HIS A 75 9.26 3.20 2.79
N ASN A 76 9.62 2.34 1.83
CA ASN A 76 10.79 2.52 0.98
C ASN A 76 10.45 2.29 -0.50
N PRO A 77 10.82 3.20 -1.42
CA PRO A 77 10.52 3.04 -2.86
C PRO A 77 11.14 1.78 -3.47
N ARG A 78 12.17 1.19 -2.85
CA ARG A 78 12.75 -0.11 -3.23
C ARG A 78 11.73 -1.25 -3.31
N PHE A 79 10.65 -1.18 -2.53
CA PHE A 79 9.53 -2.12 -2.61
C PHE A 79 9.07 -2.33 -4.06
N TYR A 80 8.89 -1.25 -4.81
CA TYR A 80 8.40 -1.34 -6.18
C TYR A 80 9.37 -2.02 -7.12
N TRP A 81 10.66 -1.71 -6.98
CA TRP A 81 11.69 -2.35 -7.80
C TRP A 81 11.72 -3.86 -7.56
N LYS A 82 11.80 -4.28 -6.29
CA LYS A 82 11.80 -5.70 -5.89
C LYS A 82 10.58 -6.45 -6.41
N VAL A 83 9.39 -5.90 -6.22
CA VAL A 83 8.15 -6.53 -6.73
C VAL A 83 8.14 -6.61 -8.25
N ALA A 84 8.61 -5.57 -8.95
CA ALA A 84 8.63 -5.55 -10.41
C ALA A 84 9.63 -6.55 -11.02
N THR A 85 10.76 -6.80 -10.34
CA THR A 85 11.83 -7.66 -10.87
C THR A 85 11.76 -9.11 -10.38
N GLU A 86 11.23 -9.34 -9.18
CA GLU A 86 11.30 -10.63 -8.48
C GLU A 86 9.93 -11.13 -8.00
N ALA A 87 8.84 -10.44 -8.33
CA ALA A 87 7.46 -10.83 -8.03
C ALA A 87 7.27 -11.24 -6.55
N ASP A 88 6.81 -12.47 -6.30
CA ASP A 88 6.50 -12.98 -4.95
C ASP A 88 7.75 -12.99 -4.04
N LEU A 89 8.92 -13.33 -4.59
CA LEU A 89 10.18 -13.29 -3.85
C LEU A 89 10.53 -11.84 -3.48
N GLY A 90 10.41 -10.92 -4.43
CA GLY A 90 10.66 -9.50 -4.19
C GLY A 90 9.69 -8.89 -3.18
N PHE A 91 8.44 -9.34 -3.17
CA PHE A 91 7.45 -8.93 -2.17
C PHE A 91 7.82 -9.47 -0.77
N ALA A 92 8.20 -10.74 -0.67
CA ALA A 92 8.63 -11.34 0.59
C ALA A 92 9.89 -10.67 1.14
N ASP A 93 10.89 -10.43 0.29
CA ASP A 93 12.12 -9.72 0.64
C ASP A 93 11.82 -8.28 1.11
N ALA A 94 10.94 -7.56 0.41
CA ALA A 94 10.52 -6.23 0.82
C ALA A 94 9.79 -6.22 2.18
N PHE A 95 8.98 -7.25 2.47
CA PHE A 95 8.32 -7.38 3.77
C PHE A 95 9.34 -7.66 4.89
N ILE A 96 10.25 -8.61 4.68
CA ILE A 96 11.28 -8.99 5.67
C ILE A 96 12.19 -7.81 6.00
N ASN A 97 12.58 -7.03 4.98
CA ASN A 97 13.44 -5.85 5.15
C ASN A 97 12.69 -4.61 5.65
N GLY A 98 11.36 -4.67 5.83
CA GLY A 98 10.56 -3.55 6.32
C GLY A 98 10.31 -2.45 5.29
N ASP A 99 10.55 -2.71 3.99
CA ASP A 99 10.20 -1.79 2.90
C ASP A 99 8.68 -1.63 2.76
N VAL A 100 7.91 -2.65 3.20
CA VAL A 100 6.45 -2.65 3.25
C VAL A 100 5.91 -3.31 4.52
N ILE A 101 4.82 -2.77 5.07
CA ILE A 101 4.04 -3.39 6.16
C ILE A 101 2.64 -3.71 5.65
N ILE A 102 2.18 -4.94 5.92
CA ILE A 102 0.85 -5.41 5.55
C ILE A 102 -0.06 -5.34 6.77
N ARG A 103 -1.25 -4.75 6.62
CA ARG A 103 -2.32 -4.82 7.63
C ARG A 103 -3.52 -5.57 7.08
N PHE A 104 -4.05 -6.47 7.93
CA PHE A 104 -5.16 -7.41 7.64
C PHE A 104 -4.78 -8.50 6.62
N LEU A 105 -3.78 -9.31 6.97
CA LEU A 105 -3.17 -10.36 6.14
C LEU A 105 -4.02 -11.63 5.95
N LYS A 106 -5.14 -11.80 6.66
CA LYS A 106 -5.87 -13.10 6.65
C LYS A 106 -6.40 -13.55 5.28
N HIS A 107 -6.38 -12.71 4.25
CA HIS A 107 -6.95 -13.02 2.93
C HIS A 107 -6.09 -12.61 1.72
N PHE A 108 -4.84 -12.16 1.92
CA PHE A 108 -3.99 -11.69 0.81
C PHE A 108 -3.06 -12.79 0.25
N ILE A 109 -2.96 -13.94 0.92
CA ILE A 109 -2.12 -15.09 0.53
C ILE A 109 -2.98 -16.37 0.48
N SER A 110 -4.17 -16.29 -0.11
CA SER A 110 -5.03 -17.46 -0.35
C SER A 110 -5.38 -17.59 -1.81
#